data_AF-A0A8J7PTT3-F1
#
_entry.id   AF-A0A8J7PTT3-F1
#
_cell.length_a   1.000
_cell.length_b   1.000
_cell.length_c   1.000
_cell.angle_alpha   90.00
_cell.angle_beta   90.00
_cell.angle_gamma   90.00
#
_symmetry.space_group_name_H-M   'P 1'
#
loop_
_entity.id
_entity.type
_entity.pdbx_description
1 polymer ?
#
loop_
_entity_poly.entity_id
_entity_poly.type
_entity_poly.pdbx_seq_one_letter_code
_entity_poly.pdbx_strand_id
1 'polypeptide(L)'
;MEGLREFLEKVRQSHLVRGHFRALLHVVIGRRITRADGTLLSNGVTWRQLSELLRIIRWDKELVRELGLKPDDLPPRDRQRYWYAAIVAARVDAPDARELGDEYARLVAPLGFVIGPAPGA
;
A
#
# COMPACT_ATOMS: atom_id res chain seq x y z
N MET A 1 -3.19 -12.27 6.53
CA MET A 1 -2.78 -10.91 6.98
C MET A 1 -1.31 -10.84 7.37
N GLU A 2 -0.73 -11.89 7.95
CA GLU A 2 0.67 -11.90 8.40
C GLU A 2 1.69 -11.68 7.26
N GLY A 3 1.56 -12.38 6.14
CA GLY A 3 2.44 -12.16 4.97
C GLY A 3 2.40 -10.73 4.41
N LEU A 4 1.23 -10.09 4.41
CA LEU A 4 1.11 -8.68 4.00
C LEU A 4 1.75 -7.73 5.03
N ARG A 5 1.67 -8.03 6.33
CA ARG A 5 2.37 -7.26 7.36
C ARG A 5 3.88 -7.36 7.18
N GLU A 6 4.41 -8.55 6.91
CA GLU A 6 5.82 -8.76 6.60
C GLU A 6 6.27 -7.92 5.40
N PHE A 7 5.51 -7.97 4.31
CA PHE A 7 5.76 -7.13 3.14
C PHE A 7 5.83 -5.64 3.50
N LEU A 8 4.82 -5.14 4.24
CA LEU A 8 4.74 -3.74 4.67
C LEU A 8 5.89 -3.33 5.61
N GLU A 9 6.32 -4.20 6.52
CA GLU A 9 7.51 -3.97 7.36
C GLU A 9 8.77 -3.89 6.50
N LYS A 10 8.94 -4.80 5.55
CA LYS A 10 10.15 -4.88 4.72
C LYS A 10 10.31 -3.65 3.82
N VAL A 11 9.23 -3.20 3.16
CA VAL A 11 9.29 -1.98 2.32
C VAL A 11 9.52 -0.72 3.18
N ARG A 12 8.99 -0.68 4.40
CA ARG A 12 9.24 0.40 5.37
C ARG A 12 10.71 0.47 5.78
N GLN A 13 11.32 -0.67 6.10
CA GLN A 13 12.74 -0.79 6.46
C GLN A 13 13.67 -0.48 5.29
N SER A 14 13.22 -0.72 4.06
CA SER A 14 14.01 -0.50 2.85
C SER A 14 13.81 0.91 2.24
N HIS A 15 13.14 1.82 2.97
CA HIS A 15 12.82 3.19 2.54
C HIS A 15 12.01 3.30 1.25
N LEU A 16 11.34 2.22 0.81
CA LEU A 16 10.50 2.20 -0.40
C LEU A 16 9.05 2.62 -0.12
N VAL A 17 8.81 3.47 0.87
CA VAL A 17 7.46 3.96 1.18
C VAL A 17 7.32 5.42 0.76
N ARG A 18 8.27 6.26 1.20
CA ARG A 18 8.26 7.69 0.86
C ARG A 18 8.47 7.88 -0.64
N GLY A 19 7.68 8.76 -1.25
CA GLY A 19 7.65 8.99 -2.69
C GLY A 19 6.87 7.95 -3.49
N HIS A 20 6.41 6.86 -2.85
CA HIS A 20 5.70 5.76 -3.50
C HIS A 20 4.42 5.37 -2.77
N PHE A 21 3.90 6.20 -1.86
CA PHE A 21 2.81 5.79 -0.99
C PHE A 21 1.54 5.41 -1.78
N ARG A 22 1.19 6.19 -2.81
CA ARG A 22 0.06 5.87 -3.70
C ARG A 22 0.23 4.54 -4.43
N ALA A 23 1.45 4.26 -4.92
CA ALA A 23 1.77 3.01 -5.61
C ALA A 23 1.64 1.81 -4.67
N LEU A 24 2.16 1.95 -3.44
CA LEU A 24 2.03 0.94 -2.40
C LEU A 24 0.56 0.64 -2.08
N LEU A 25 -0.29 1.66 -1.92
CA LEU A 25 -1.72 1.46 -1.68
C LEU A 25 -2.38 0.71 -2.83
N HIS A 26 -2.10 1.10 -4.08
CA HIS A 26 -2.61 0.40 -5.27
C HIS A 26 -2.21 -1.09 -5.28
N VAL A 27 -0.92 -1.37 -5.06
CA VAL A 27 -0.37 -2.73 -5.02
C VAL A 27 -1.05 -3.57 -3.95
N VAL A 28 -1.11 -3.07 -2.72
CA VAL A 28 -1.59 -3.86 -1.58
C VAL A 28 -3.08 -4.15 -1.70
N ILE A 29 -3.86 -3.23 -2.27
CA ILE A 29 -5.29 -3.40 -2.48
C ILE A 29 -5.58 -4.35 -3.63
N GLY A 30 -4.95 -4.13 -4.79
CA GLY A 30 -5.39 -4.75 -6.04
C GLY A 30 -4.55 -5.92 -6.51
N ARG A 31 -3.31 -6.08 -6.05
CA ARG A 31 -2.35 -6.96 -6.72
C ARG A 31 -2.00 -8.17 -5.87
N ARG A 32 -1.75 -9.29 -6.56
CA ARG A 32 -1.17 -10.48 -5.94
C ARG A 32 0.29 -10.19 -5.58
N ILE A 33 0.69 -10.54 -4.36
CA ILE A 33 2.06 -10.39 -3.85
C ILE A 33 2.55 -11.77 -3.44
N THR A 34 3.67 -12.21 -4.01
CA THR A 34 4.36 -13.44 -3.62
C THR A 34 5.79 -13.15 -3.23
N ARG A 35 6.45 -14.08 -2.54
CA ARG A 35 7.91 -14.12 -2.48
C ARG A 35 8.48 -14.65 -3.79
N ALA A 36 9.79 -14.52 -3.97
CA ALA A 36 10.52 -15.06 -5.12
C ALA A 36 10.41 -16.59 -5.25
N ASP A 37 10.21 -17.30 -4.13
CA ASP A 37 9.98 -18.76 -4.11
C ASP A 37 8.53 -19.16 -4.48
N GLY A 38 7.67 -18.19 -4.83
CA GLY A 38 6.27 -18.40 -5.18
C GLY A 38 5.31 -18.42 -3.99
N THR A 39 5.80 -18.31 -2.75
CA THR A 39 4.95 -18.27 -1.56
C THR A 39 4.01 -17.06 -1.62
N LEU A 40 2.71 -17.31 -1.52
CA LEU A 40 1.69 -16.27 -1.54
C LEU A 40 1.66 -15.48 -0.23
N LEU A 41 1.80 -14.15 -0.33
CA LEU A 41 1.67 -13.24 0.80
C LEU A 41 0.29 -12.55 0.84
N SER A 42 -0.25 -12.19 -0.33
CA SER A 42 -1.55 -11.51 -0.48
C SER A 42 -2.12 -11.70 -1.89
N ASN A 43 -3.44 -11.79 -2.02
CA ASN A 43 -4.15 -11.67 -3.30
C ASN A 43 -4.77 -10.27 -3.49
N GLY A 44 -4.28 -9.27 -2.76
CA GLY A 44 -4.97 -8.00 -2.57
C GLY A 44 -5.84 -8.01 -1.32
N VAL A 45 -6.22 -6.83 -0.85
CA VAL A 45 -7.11 -6.66 0.31
C VAL A 45 -8.13 -5.56 0.06
N THR A 46 -9.26 -5.64 0.75
CA THR A 46 -10.26 -4.56 0.73
C THR A 46 -9.70 -3.30 1.41
N TRP A 47 -10.28 -2.15 1.08
CA TRP A 47 -9.91 -0.88 1.71
C TRP A 47 -10.10 -0.91 3.23
N ARG A 48 -11.15 -1.59 3.71
CA ARG A 48 -11.40 -1.77 5.14
C ARG A 48 -10.30 -2.58 5.82
N GLN A 49 -9.87 -3.68 5.20
CA GLN A 49 -8.77 -4.51 5.71
C GLN A 49 -7.45 -3.74 5.73
N LEU A 50 -7.14 -2.99 4.67
CA LEU A 50 -5.92 -2.17 4.64
C LEU A 50 -5.96 -1.05 5.69
N SER A 51 -7.08 -0.33 5.80
CA SER A 51 -7.23 0.74 6.80
C SER A 51 -7.00 0.23 8.23
N GLU A 52 -7.55 -0.95 8.53
CA GLU A 52 -7.37 -1.61 9.81
C GLU A 52 -5.92 -2.07 10.01
N LEU A 53 -5.28 -2.62 8.98
CA LEU A 53 -3.88 -3.03 9.05
C LEU A 53 -2.95 -1.84 9.32
N LEU A 54 -3.08 -0.73 8.58
CA LEU A 54 -2.30 0.49 8.75
C LEU A 54 -2.49 1.11 10.15
N ARG A 55 -3.71 1.00 10.70
CA ARG A 55 -4.00 1.37 12.09
C ARG A 55 -3.22 0.49 13.07
N ILE A 56 -3.27 -0.83 12.92
CA ILE A 56 -2.65 -1.79 13.85
C ILE A 56 -1.13 -1.64 13.84
N ILE A 57 -0.52 -1.54 12.67
CA ILE A 57 0.95 -1.42 12.53
C ILE A 57 1.45 0.01 12.75
N ARG A 58 0.55 0.95 13.12
CA ARG A 58 0.86 2.36 13.41
C ARG A 58 1.64 3.01 12.27
N TRP A 59 1.13 2.89 11.05
CA TRP A 59 1.75 3.47 9.87
C TRP A 59 1.95 4.99 10.00
N ASP A 60 2.98 5.53 9.34
CA ASP A 60 3.32 6.96 9.44
C ASP A 60 2.23 7.80 8.76
N LYS A 61 1.54 8.62 9.57
CA LYS A 61 0.48 9.52 9.14
C LYS A 61 0.97 10.60 8.19
N GLU A 62 2.23 11.02 8.28
CA GLU A 62 2.75 12.10 7.43
C GLU A 62 2.77 11.71 5.94
N LEU A 63 2.71 10.41 5.62
CA LEU A 63 2.67 9.92 4.24
C LEU A 63 1.43 10.37 3.47
N VAL A 64 0.33 10.73 4.15
CA VAL A 64 -0.86 11.24 3.45
C VAL A 64 -0.60 12.55 2.72
N ARG A 65 0.48 13.27 3.06
CA ARG A 65 0.91 14.48 2.34
C ARG A 65 1.27 14.19 0.89
N GLU A 66 1.77 12.98 0.58
CA GLU A 66 2.03 12.54 -0.80
C GLU A 66 0.74 12.44 -1.63
N LEU A 67 -0.40 12.33 -0.97
CA LEU A 67 -1.73 12.30 -1.59
C LEU A 67 -2.36 13.70 -1.66
N GLY A 68 -1.62 14.75 -1.32
CA GLY A 68 -2.13 16.12 -1.24
C GLY A 68 -2.98 16.41 0.00
N LEU A 69 -2.98 15.52 0.99
CA LEU A 69 -3.76 15.68 2.23
C LEU A 69 -2.93 16.30 3.35
N LYS A 70 -3.58 16.96 4.29
CA LYS A 70 -2.94 17.34 5.56
C LYS A 70 -3.32 16.31 6.63
N PRO A 71 -2.36 15.76 7.39
CA PRO A 71 -2.66 14.80 8.46
C PRO A 71 -3.68 15.31 9.48
N ASP A 72 -3.67 16.61 9.78
CA ASP A 72 -4.55 17.22 10.78
C ASP A 72 -5.99 17.44 10.27
N ASP A 73 -6.20 17.44 8.95
CA ASP A 73 -7.53 17.58 8.34
C ASP A 73 -8.30 16.23 8.33
N LEU A 74 -7.61 15.11 8.58
CA LEU A 74 -8.19 13.78 8.63
C LEU A 74 -8.61 13.39 10.05
N PRO A 75 -9.66 12.56 10.24
CA PRO A 75 -10.17 12.19 11.58
C PRO A 75 -9.06 11.64 12.50
N PRO A 76 -8.53 12.42 13.47
CA PRO A 76 -7.27 12.06 14.10
C PRO A 76 -7.44 10.97 15.17
N ARG A 77 -8.64 10.93 15.79
CA ARG A 77 -9.04 10.00 16.85
C ARG A 77 -9.52 8.66 16.30
N ASP A 78 -10.17 8.67 15.14
CA ASP A 78 -10.60 7.44 14.45
C ASP A 78 -9.57 7.07 13.39
N ARG A 79 -8.56 6.31 13.82
CA ARG A 79 -7.46 5.88 12.96
C ARG A 79 -7.90 4.97 11.81
N GLN A 80 -9.05 4.30 11.92
CA GLN A 80 -9.56 3.50 10.81
C GLN A 80 -10.19 4.40 9.75
N ARG A 81 -11.04 5.36 10.15
CA ARG A 81 -11.60 6.37 9.23
C ARG A 81 -10.51 7.25 8.60
N TYR A 82 -9.47 7.57 9.36
CA TYR A 82 -8.28 8.27 8.86
C TYR A 82 -7.70 7.59 7.61
N TRP A 83 -7.37 6.30 7.71
CA TRP A 83 -6.77 5.56 6.62
C TRP A 83 -7.74 5.28 5.48
N TYR A 84 -9.02 5.08 5.81
CA TYR A 84 -10.04 4.92 4.78
C TYR A 84 -10.16 6.19 3.91
N ALA A 85 -10.20 7.38 4.52
CA ALA A 85 -10.22 8.65 3.81
C ALA A 85 -8.95 8.87 2.98
N ALA A 86 -7.78 8.49 3.49
CA ALA A 86 -6.54 8.55 2.73
C ALA A 86 -6.57 7.62 1.49
N ILE A 87 -7.08 6.39 1.62
CA ILE A 87 -7.20 5.46 0.49
C ILE A 87 -8.16 5.99 -0.58
N VAL A 88 -9.29 6.59 -0.17
CA VAL A 88 -10.23 7.25 -1.10
C VAL A 88 -9.52 8.36 -1.88
N ALA A 89 -8.82 9.26 -1.19
CA ALA A 89 -8.11 10.36 -1.82
C ALA A 89 -6.96 9.90 -2.74
N ALA A 90 -6.35 8.75 -2.45
CA ALA A 90 -5.28 8.18 -3.24
C ALA A 90 -5.72 7.76 -4.66
N ARG A 91 -7.02 7.64 -4.95
CA ARG A 91 -7.55 7.23 -6.27
C ARG A 91 -6.78 6.03 -6.82
N VAL A 92 -6.72 4.98 -6.01
CA VAL A 92 -5.90 3.77 -6.24
C VAL A 92 -6.36 2.96 -7.46
N ASP A 93 -7.49 3.28 -8.03
CA ASP A 93 -8.10 2.67 -9.21
C ASP A 93 -7.92 3.49 -10.49
N ALA A 94 -7.38 4.71 -10.39
CA ALA A 94 -7.14 5.55 -11.56
C ALA A 94 -6.03 4.98 -12.47
N PRO A 95 -6.05 5.26 -13.79
CA PRO A 95 -5.11 4.68 -14.74
C PRO A 95 -3.63 4.91 -14.39
N ASP A 96 -3.31 6.10 -13.92
CA ASP A 96 -1.97 6.51 -13.48
C ASP A 96 -1.48 5.73 -12.24
N ALA A 97 -2.39 5.24 -11.39
CA ALA A 97 -2.03 4.38 -10.26
C ALA A 97 -1.48 3.01 -10.71
N ARG A 98 -1.89 2.52 -11.89
CA ARG A 98 -1.39 1.26 -12.46
C ARG A 98 0.07 1.37 -12.87
N GLU A 99 0.41 2.44 -13.59
CA GLU A 99 1.79 2.72 -14.02
C GLU A 99 2.73 2.86 -12.82
N LEU A 100 2.31 3.62 -11.81
CA LEU A 100 3.03 3.75 -10.55
C LEU A 100 3.20 2.39 -9.85
N GLY A 101 2.17 1.55 -9.88
CA GLY A 101 2.22 0.19 -9.35
C GLY A 101 3.21 -0.72 -10.07
N ASP A 102 3.31 -0.61 -11.40
CA ASP A 102 4.27 -1.37 -12.22
C ASP A 102 5.71 -0.93 -11.98
N GLU A 103 5.92 0.37 -11.82
CA GLU A 103 7.22 0.90 -11.38
C GLU A 103 7.59 0.39 -9.99
N TYR A 104 6.65 0.46 -9.05
CA TYR A 104 6.85 -0.03 -7.70
C TYR A 104 7.16 -1.52 -7.63
N ALA A 105 6.55 -2.33 -8.50
CA ALA A 105 6.86 -3.75 -8.64
C ALA A 105 8.34 -4.01 -8.96
N ARG A 106 8.93 -3.18 -9.84
CA ARG A 106 10.37 -3.28 -10.16
C ARG A 106 11.24 -2.89 -8.96
N LEU A 107 10.82 -1.90 -8.18
CA LEU A 107 11.55 -1.43 -7.00
C LEU A 107 11.58 -2.44 -5.85
N VAL A 108 10.50 -3.21 -5.65
CA VAL A 108 10.45 -4.21 -4.57
C VAL A 108 11.02 -5.57 -4.96
N ALA A 109 11.26 -5.81 -6.25
CA ALA A 109 11.79 -7.09 -6.73
C ALA A 109 13.15 -7.47 -6.10
N PRO A 110 14.13 -6.56 -5.94
CA PRO A 110 15.38 -6.84 -5.23
C PRO A 110 15.19 -7.21 -3.75
N LEU A 111 14.03 -6.91 -3.14
CA LEU A 111 13.70 -7.32 -1.77
C LEU A 111 13.16 -8.75 -1.69
N GLY A 112 13.06 -9.46 -2.80
CA GLY A 112 12.55 -10.83 -2.87
C GLY A 112 11.03 -10.94 -3.02
N PHE A 113 10.35 -9.86 -3.41
CA PHE A 113 8.91 -9.85 -3.66
C PHE A 113 8.59 -9.81 -5.15
N VAL A 114 7.54 -10.51 -5.55
CA VAL A 114 7.00 -10.47 -6.91
C VAL A 114 5.57 -9.96 -6.82
N ILE A 115 5.28 -8.90 -7.58
CA ILE A 115 3.94 -8.33 -7.69
C ILE A 115 3.35 -8.77 -9.02
N GLY A 116 2.17 -9.40 -8.97
CA GLY A 116 1.41 -9.81 -10.15
C GLY A 116 0.85 -8.64 -10.97
N PRO A 117 0.18 -8.89 -12.10
CA PRO A 117 -0.41 -7.84 -12.94
C PRO A 117 -1.45 -6.99 -12.20
N ALA A 118 -1.74 -5.79 -12.72
CA ALA A 118 -2.82 -4.95 -12.21
C ALA A 118 -4.20 -5.59 -12.49
N PRO A 119 -5.24 -5.32 -11.67
CA PRO A 119 -6.58 -5.81 -11.94
C PRO A 119 -7.10 -5.39 -13.32
N GLY A 120 -7.56 -6.37 -14.11
CA GLY A 120 -8.11 -6.15 -15.44
C GLY A 120 -7.08 -5.87 -16.55
N ALA A 121 -5.80 -6.17 -16.28
CA ALA A 121 -4.75 -6.24 -17.30
C ALA A 121 -4.75 -7.58 -18.04
#